data_AF-A0A383CAM1-F1
#
_entry.id   AF-A0A383CAM1-F1
#
_cell.length_a   1.000
_cell.length_b   1.000
_cell.length_c   1.000
_cell.angle_alpha   90.00
_cell.angle_beta   90.00
_cell.angle_gamma   90.00
#
_symmetry.space_group_name_H-M   'P 1'
#
loop_
_entity.id
_entity.type
_entity.pdbx_description
1 polymer ?
#
loop_
_entity_poly.entity_id
_entity_poly.type
_entity_poly.pdbx_seq_one_letter_code
_entity_poly.pdbx_strand_id
1 'polypeptide(L)'
;MNLPILETPTYELKLISVDEPVRYRPFLVKEEKILLTAMEGEDSVEIINAVKQILKNCTLTDLEVELLPTFDMEHLFLNIRSKSVGETSDIVIECEKCEESIPVNIDLSDIYPTIDDTHTPQIKLNDQITIE
;
A
#
# COMPACT_ATOMS: atom_id res chain seq x y z
N MET A 1 -23.15 -28.39 0.54
CA MET A 1 -23.29 -27.48 -0.61
C MET A 1 -21.98 -26.77 -0.78
N ASN A 2 -21.34 -26.85 -1.95
CA ASN A 2 -20.15 -26.05 -2.21
C ASN A 2 -20.59 -24.59 -2.31
N LEU A 3 -20.04 -23.75 -1.45
CA LEU A 3 -20.24 -22.30 -1.54
C LEU A 3 -19.80 -21.85 -2.94
N PRO A 4 -20.60 -21.03 -3.64
CA PRO A 4 -20.16 -20.44 -4.89
C PRO A 4 -18.88 -19.65 -4.63
N ILE A 5 -17.84 -19.94 -5.42
CA ILE A 5 -16.58 -19.20 -5.37
C ILE A 5 -16.87 -17.84 -6.00
N LEU A 6 -16.69 -16.77 -5.23
CA LEU A 6 -16.82 -15.42 -5.76
C LEU A 6 -15.66 -15.16 -6.72
N GLU A 7 -15.93 -15.13 -8.02
CA GLU A 7 -14.93 -14.68 -8.99
C GLU A 7 -14.74 -13.18 -8.79
N THR A 8 -13.54 -12.79 -8.37
CA THR A 8 -13.13 -11.39 -8.23
C THR A 8 -12.20 -11.02 -9.37
N PRO A 9 -12.27 -9.78 -9.88
CA PRO A 9 -11.33 -9.33 -10.89
C PRO A 9 -9.90 -9.41 -10.35
N THR A 10 -8.99 -9.89 -11.19
CA THR A 10 -7.56 -9.95 -10.90
C THR A 10 -6.86 -8.85 -11.65
N TYR A 11 -5.95 -8.16 -10.97
CA TYR A 11 -5.12 -7.08 -11.50
C TYR A 11 -3.65 -7.44 -11.32
N GLU A 12 -2.79 -6.81 -12.11
CA GLU A 12 -1.34 -6.97 -12.02
C GLU A 12 -0.71 -5.62 -11.69
N LEU A 13 0.26 -5.62 -10.78
CA LEU A 13 1.04 -4.46 -10.39
C LEU A 13 2.52 -4.83 -10.42
N LYS A 14 3.33 -3.94 -11.01
CA LYS A 14 4.79 -4.04 -10.88
C LYS A 14 5.25 -3.24 -9.66
N LEU A 15 5.94 -3.90 -8.75
CA LEU A 15 6.58 -3.28 -7.59
C LEU A 15 8.02 -2.88 -7.94
N ILE A 16 8.62 -1.99 -7.15
CA ILE A 16 10.01 -1.56 -7.40
C ILE A 16 10.99 -2.65 -6.99
N SER A 17 10.77 -3.31 -5.85
CA SER A 17 11.68 -4.32 -5.30
C SER A 17 11.43 -5.74 -5.80
N VAL A 18 10.40 -5.95 -6.63
CA VAL A 18 10.01 -7.26 -7.15
C VAL A 18 10.09 -7.25 -8.68
N ASP A 19 10.90 -8.14 -9.24
CA ASP A 19 11.06 -8.27 -10.69
C ASP A 19 9.79 -8.81 -11.38
N GLU A 20 9.10 -9.73 -10.73
CA GLU A 20 7.89 -10.36 -11.24
C GLU A 20 6.62 -9.53 -10.97
N PRO A 21 5.65 -9.51 -11.89
CA PRO A 21 4.39 -8.83 -11.68
C PRO A 21 3.59 -9.48 -10.54
N VAL A 22 3.13 -8.65 -9.60
CA VAL A 22 2.33 -9.08 -8.46
C VAL A 22 0.86 -9.05 -8.86
N ARG A 23 0.20 -10.20 -8.78
CA ARG A 23 -1.23 -10.34 -9.03
C ARG A 23 -1.98 -10.13 -7.73
N TYR A 24 -3.05 -9.34 -7.78
CA TYR A 24 -3.88 -9.04 -6.62
C TYR A 24 -5.37 -8.92 -6.99
N ARG A 25 -6.24 -8.93 -5.98
CA ARG A 25 -7.67 -8.65 -6.10
C ARG A 25 -8.09 -7.49 -5.19
N PRO A 26 -9.19 -6.79 -5.49
CA PRO A 26 -9.77 -5.80 -4.59
C PRO A 26 -10.18 -6.39 -3.23
N PHE A 27 -10.37 -5.51 -2.25
CA PHE A 27 -11.04 -5.79 -0.99
C PHE A 27 -12.43 -6.36 -1.25
N LEU A 28 -12.81 -7.32 -0.42
CA LEU A 28 -14.20 -7.62 -0.17
C LEU A 28 -14.61 -6.88 1.09
N VAL A 29 -15.92 -6.89 1.37
CA VAL A 29 -16.52 -6.32 2.58
C VAL A 29 -15.80 -6.78 3.87
N LYS A 30 -15.24 -7.99 3.87
CA LYS A 30 -14.49 -8.51 5.02
C LYS A 30 -13.15 -7.80 5.25
N GLU A 31 -12.40 -7.47 4.19
CA GLU A 31 -11.14 -6.73 4.31
C GLU A 31 -11.38 -5.25 4.67
N GLU A 32 -12.42 -4.65 4.08
CA GLU A 32 -12.83 -3.29 4.45
C GLU A 32 -13.19 -3.20 5.93
N LYS A 33 -13.93 -4.19 6.46
CA LYS A 33 -14.26 -4.25 7.89
C LYS A 33 -13.03 -4.38 8.79
N ILE A 34 -12.03 -5.19 8.39
CA ILE A 34 -10.78 -5.33 9.15
C ILE A 34 -10.08 -3.97 9.28
N LEU A 35 -10.00 -3.23 8.17
CA LEU A 35 -9.38 -1.90 8.16
C LEU A 35 -10.15 -0.91 9.04
N LEU A 36 -11.47 -0.83 8.89
CA LEU A 36 -12.31 0.10 9.66
C LEU A 36 -12.21 -0.15 11.17
N THR A 37 -12.28 -1.41 11.60
CA THR A 37 -12.14 -1.76 13.02
C THR A 37 -10.76 -1.42 13.58
N ALA A 38 -9.68 -1.62 12.80
CA ALA A 38 -8.35 -1.23 13.23
C ALA A 38 -8.19 0.30 13.33
N MET A 39 -8.83 1.05 12.43
CA MET A 39 -8.84 2.52 12.46
C MET A 39 -9.64 3.09 13.65
N GLU A 40 -10.72 2.43 14.06
CA GLU A 40 -11.51 2.81 15.25
C GLU A 40 -10.72 2.65 16.56
N GLY A 41 -9.74 1.74 16.60
CA GLY A 41 -8.90 1.50 17.77
C GLY A 41 -7.83 2.57 18.03
N GLU A 42 -7.57 3.45 17.06
CA GLU A 42 -6.53 4.52 17.09
C GLU A 42 -5.10 4.03 17.41
N ASP A 43 -4.83 2.72 17.42
CA ASP A 43 -3.50 2.15 17.61
C ASP A 43 -2.79 1.92 16.27
N SER A 44 -1.72 2.68 16.04
CA SER A 44 -0.86 2.55 14.86
C SER A 44 -0.35 1.12 14.60
N VAL A 45 -0.07 0.33 15.64
CA VAL A 45 0.44 -1.04 15.49
C VAL A 45 -0.67 -1.96 15.00
N GLU A 46 -1.89 -1.79 15.50
CA GLU A 46 -3.05 -2.55 15.03
C GLU A 46 -3.38 -2.23 13.57
N ILE A 47 -3.32 -0.94 13.18
CA ILE A 47 -3.53 -0.50 11.80
C ILE A 47 -2.49 -1.15 10.87
N ILE A 48 -1.21 -1.15 11.25
CA ILE A 48 -0.15 -1.77 10.45
C ILE A 48 -0.39 -3.28 10.29
N ASN A 49 -0.80 -3.96 11.37
CA ASN A 49 -1.09 -5.39 11.32
C ASN A 49 -2.32 -5.71 10.45
N ALA A 50 -3.35 -4.88 10.52
CA ALA A 50 -4.53 -4.98 9.67
C ALA A 50 -4.16 -4.80 8.18
N VAL A 51 -3.34 -3.81 7.85
CA VAL A 51 -2.83 -3.61 6.48
C VAL A 51 -2.06 -4.84 6.01
N LYS A 52 -1.13 -5.37 6.81
CA LYS A 52 -0.38 -6.61 6.48
C LYS A 52 -1.31 -7.79 6.21
N GLN A 53 -2.32 -7.98 7.07
CA GLN A 53 -3.31 -9.05 6.89
C GLN A 53 -4.12 -8.87 5.59
N ILE A 54 -4.52 -7.64 5.29
CA ILE A 54 -5.25 -7.31 4.06
C ILE A 54 -4.38 -7.59 2.83
N LEU A 55 -3.12 -7.15 2.82
CA LEU A 55 -2.18 -7.40 1.74
C LEU A 55 -2.01 -8.91 1.50
N LYS A 56 -1.85 -9.72 2.56
CA LYS A 56 -1.80 -11.19 2.46
C LYS A 56 -3.07 -11.78 1.83
N ASN A 57 -4.24 -11.29 2.24
CA ASN A 57 -5.51 -11.83 1.77
C ASN A 57 -5.84 -11.45 0.32
N CYS A 58 -5.34 -10.31 -0.14
CA CYS A 58 -5.64 -9.74 -1.44
C CYS A 58 -4.56 -10.03 -2.50
N THR A 59 -3.35 -10.42 -2.09
CA THR A 59 -2.29 -10.83 -3.02
C THR A 59 -2.48 -12.28 -3.45
N LEU A 60 -2.44 -12.52 -4.76
CA LEU A 60 -2.64 -13.83 -5.39
C LEU A 60 -1.31 -14.45 -5.88
N THR A 61 -0.28 -13.64 -6.07
CA THR A 61 1.10 -14.10 -6.28
C THR A 61 1.67 -14.62 -4.95
N ASP A 62 2.46 -15.68 -5.01
CA ASP A 62 3.19 -16.18 -3.84
C ASP A 62 4.30 -15.20 -3.48
N LEU A 63 4.03 -14.35 -2.50
CA LEU A 63 4.87 -13.22 -2.10
C LEU A 63 4.81 -13.03 -0.59
N GLU A 64 5.98 -12.97 0.05
CA GLU A 64 6.08 -12.66 1.47
C GLU A 64 5.92 -11.15 1.69
N VAL A 65 4.67 -10.68 1.75
CA VAL A 65 4.34 -9.24 1.90
C VAL A 65 4.93 -8.58 3.15
N GLU A 66 5.34 -9.36 4.16
CA GLU A 66 5.98 -8.85 5.38
C GLU A 66 7.47 -8.52 5.20
N LEU A 67 8.10 -9.06 4.15
CA LEU A 67 9.48 -8.78 3.79
C LEU A 67 9.59 -7.66 2.75
N LEU A 68 8.47 -7.20 2.21
CA LEU A 68 8.45 -6.08 1.28
C LEU A 68 8.92 -4.81 1.99
N PRO A 69 9.71 -3.96 1.31
CA PRO A 69 9.97 -2.60 1.76
C PRO A 69 8.66 -1.83 1.95
N THR A 70 8.63 -0.91 2.92
CA THR A 70 7.42 -0.14 3.26
C THR A 70 6.82 0.57 2.05
N PHE A 71 7.63 1.15 1.16
CA PHE A 71 7.14 1.84 -0.04
C PHE A 71 6.38 0.91 -0.99
N ASP A 72 6.79 -0.35 -1.10
CA ASP A 72 6.12 -1.34 -1.97
C ASP A 72 4.86 -1.89 -1.29
N MET A 73 4.88 -2.05 0.04
CA MET A 73 3.68 -2.37 0.80
C MET A 73 2.61 -1.29 0.64
N GLU A 74 3.01 -0.01 0.76
CA GLU A 74 2.12 1.14 0.59
C GLU A 74 1.61 1.24 -0.85
N HIS A 75 2.48 1.09 -1.84
CA HIS A 75 2.09 1.11 -3.25
C HIS A 75 1.11 -0.01 -3.59
N LEU A 76 1.36 -1.24 -3.10
CA LEU A 76 0.44 -2.36 -3.25
C LEU A 76 -0.90 -2.09 -2.54
N PHE A 77 -0.86 -1.56 -1.31
CA PHE A 77 -2.06 -1.24 -0.55
C PHE A 77 -2.92 -0.19 -1.24
N LEU A 78 -2.33 0.89 -1.74
CA LEU A 78 -3.04 1.95 -2.47
C LEU A 78 -3.71 1.40 -3.73
N ASN A 79 -3.02 0.54 -4.49
CA ASN A 79 -3.57 -0.09 -5.69
C ASN A 79 -4.68 -1.10 -5.41
N ILE A 80 -4.62 -1.83 -4.29
CA ILE A 80 -5.74 -2.68 -3.87
C ILE A 80 -6.92 -1.79 -3.44
N ARG A 81 -6.67 -0.78 -2.59
CA ARG A 81 -7.70 0.12 -2.06
C ARG A 81 -8.42 0.88 -3.17
N SER A 82 -7.69 1.41 -4.16
CA SER A 82 -8.25 2.20 -5.26
C SER A 82 -9.25 1.41 -6.10
N LYS A 83 -8.99 0.12 -6.33
CA LYS A 83 -9.89 -0.79 -7.07
C LYS A 83 -11.05 -1.35 -6.23
N SER A 84 -11.15 -0.97 -4.96
CA SER A 84 -12.13 -1.51 -4.02
C SER A 84 -13.22 -0.52 -3.63
N VAL A 85 -12.83 0.64 -3.09
CA VAL A 85 -13.76 1.63 -2.51
C VAL A 85 -13.91 2.85 -3.41
N GLY A 86 -12.85 3.22 -4.13
CA GLY A 86 -12.81 4.33 -5.06
C GLY A 86 -11.38 4.77 -5.34
N GLU A 87 -11.15 5.34 -6.52
CA GLU A 87 -9.83 5.77 -6.96
C GLU A 87 -9.39 7.09 -6.30
N THR A 88 -10.32 7.88 -5.76
CA THR A 88 -10.01 9.17 -5.12
C THR A 88 -10.12 9.11 -3.59
N SER A 89 -9.28 9.88 -2.90
CA SER A 89 -9.37 10.11 -1.46
C SER A 89 -9.41 11.61 -1.15
N ASP A 90 -10.37 12.01 -0.33
CA ASP A 90 -10.45 13.36 0.22
C ASP A 90 -9.57 13.46 1.47
N ILE A 91 -8.58 14.34 1.44
CA ILE A 91 -7.73 14.65 2.58
C ILE A 91 -7.80 16.13 2.90
N VAL A 92 -7.50 16.47 4.16
CA VAL A 92 -7.39 17.85 4.61
C VAL A 92 -5.92 18.10 4.94
N ILE A 93 -5.32 19.06 4.24
CA ILE A 93 -3.93 19.45 4.45
C ILE A 93 -3.94 20.77 5.20
N GLU A 94 -3.11 20.88 6.24
CA GLU A 94 -2.91 22.13 6.96
C GLU A 94 -1.84 22.99 6.27
N CYS A 95 -2.18 24.24 5.97
CA CYS A 95 -1.27 25.21 5.40
C CYS A 95 -0.24 25.68 6.44
N GLU A 96 1.02 25.26 6.33
CA GLU A 96 2.10 25.66 7.26
C GLU A 96 2.32 27.19 7.36
N LYS A 97 1.85 27.97 6.38
CA LYS A 97 2.03 29.43 6.33
C LYS A 97 0.82 30.22 6.81
N CYS A 98 -0.37 29.62 6.78
CA CYS A 98 -1.63 30.34 6.94
C CYS A 98 -2.59 29.68 7.93
N GLU A 99 -2.24 28.50 8.47
CA GLU A 99 -3.03 27.73 9.45
C GLU A 99 -4.45 27.38 8.96
N GLU A 100 -4.74 27.57 7.67
CA GLU A 100 -5.99 27.17 7.05
C GLU A 100 -5.94 25.70 6.64
N SER A 101 -7.06 25.00 6.90
CA SER A 101 -7.29 23.63 6.44
C SER A 101 -7.80 23.64 5.01
N ILE A 102 -7.02 23.05 4.09
CA ILE A 102 -7.32 23.00 2.66
C ILE A 102 -7.78 21.58 2.31
N PRO A 103 -9.03 21.38 1.89
CA PRO A 103 -9.49 20.08 1.39
C PRO A 103 -8.88 19.82 0.01
N VAL A 104 -8.31 18.63 -0.18
CA VAL A 104 -7.70 18.18 -1.43
C VAL A 104 -8.25 16.81 -1.77
N ASN A 105 -8.68 16.64 -3.02
CA ASN A 105 -9.04 15.34 -3.57
C ASN A 105 -7.84 14.80 -4.34
N ILE A 106 -7.38 13.60 -3.99
CA ILE A 106 -6.21 12.96 -4.62
C ILE A 106 -6.65 11.67 -5.29
N ASP A 107 -6.21 11.46 -6.52
CA ASP A 107 -6.33 10.18 -7.21
C ASP A 107 -5.22 9.23 -6.69
N LEU A 108 -5.63 8.15 -6.03
CA LEU A 108 -4.76 7.11 -5.49
C LEU A 108 -4.12 6.28 -6.60
N SER A 109 -4.70 6.25 -7.80
CA SER A 109 -4.12 5.54 -8.95
C SER A 109 -2.93 6.29 -9.55
N ASP A 110 -2.84 7.61 -9.35
CA ASP A 110 -1.71 8.44 -9.80
C ASP A 110 -0.53 8.45 -8.81
N ILE A 111 -0.66 7.79 -7.66
CA ILE A 111 0.39 7.73 -6.65
C ILE A 111 1.35 6.59 -6.96
N TYR A 112 2.56 6.95 -7.41
CA TYR A 112 3.63 6.02 -7.69
C TYR A 112 4.89 6.36 -6.89
N PRO A 113 5.57 5.34 -6.33
CA PRO A 113 6.88 5.55 -5.74
C PRO A 113 7.88 5.98 -6.84
N THR A 114 8.68 7.00 -6.53
CA THR A 114 9.72 7.51 -7.43
C THR A 114 11.10 7.15 -6.88
N ILE A 115 12.01 6.81 -7.78
CA ILE A 115 13.42 6.58 -7.45
C ILE A 115 14.18 7.82 -7.92
N ASP A 116 14.88 8.47 -6.99
CA ASP A 116 15.75 9.59 -7.34
C ASP A 116 16.93 9.09 -8.19
N ASP A 117 17.31 9.84 -9.23
CA ASP A 117 18.41 9.46 -10.13
C ASP A 117 19.76 9.31 -9.40
N THR A 118 19.90 9.95 -8.24
CA THR A 118 21.10 9.86 -7.38
C THR A 118 21.04 8.71 -6.39
N HIS A 119 19.92 7.97 -6.33
CA HIS A 119 19.76 6.84 -5.44
C HIS A 119 20.72 5.71 -5.82
N THR A 120 21.41 5.17 -4.82
CA THR A 120 22.30 4.03 -4.96
C THR A 120 21.99 3.03 -3.87
N PRO A 121 22.02 1.71 -4.15
CA PRO A 121 21.93 0.69 -3.09
C PRO A 121 23.11 0.75 -2.12
N GLN A 122 24.16 1.50 -2.45
CA GLN A 122 25.36 1.64 -1.64
C GLN A 122 25.12 2.42 -0.34
N ILE A 123 25.28 1.74 0.79
CA ILE A 123 25.31 2.35 2.12
C ILE A 123 26.76 2.60 2.51
N LYS A 124 27.18 3.86 2.52
CA LYS A 124 28.49 4.27 3.05
C LYS A 124 28.46 4.30 4.56
N LEU A 125 29.23 3.41 5.19
CA LEU A 125 29.40 3.39 6.65
C LEU A 125 30.48 4.37 7.11
N ASN A 126 31.54 4.52 6.30
CA ASN A 126 32.61 5.51 6.48
C ASN A 126 33.40 5.67 5.15
N ASP A 127 34.49 6.43 5.17
CA ASP A 127 35.33 6.70 3.99
C ASP A 127 36.00 5.46 3.37
N GLN A 128 36.00 4.32 4.06
CA GLN A 128 36.70 3.09 3.65
C GLN A 128 35.77 1.91 3.39
N ILE A 129 34.55 1.92 3.93
CA ILE A 129 33.63 0.79 3.95
C ILE A 129 32.28 1.21 3.37
N THR A 130 31.91 0.56 2.27
CA THR A 130 30.61 0.66 1.62
C THR A 130 30.01 -0.73 1.55
N ILE A 131 28.72 -0.85 1.87
CA ILE A 131 27.93 -2.07 1.72
C ILE A 131 27.01 -1.88 0.51
N GLU A 132 26.87 -2.91 -0.32
CA GLU A 132 25.91 -2.98 -1.43
C GLU A 132 24.74 -3.88 -1.05
#